data_AF-A0A7V2TY39-F1
#
_entry.id   AF-A0A7V2TY39-F1
#
_cell.length_a   1.000
_cell.length_b   1.000
_cell.length_c   1.000
_cell.angle_alpha   90.00
_cell.angle_beta   90.00
_cell.angle_gamma   90.00
#
_symmetry.space_group_name_H-M   'P 1'
#
loop_
_entity.id
_entity.type
_entity.pdbx_description
1 polymer ?
#
loop_
_entity_poly.entity_id
_entity_poly.type
_entity_poly.pdbx_seq_one_letter_code
_entity_poly.pdbx_strand_id
1 'polypeptide(L)' 'MKKMGRIPWDEIAGFYVSEEVVCPNCITEDEIANVKEDDVITWGAIEDAEEIYFCDRGKKRL' A
#
# COMPACT_ATOMS: atom_id res chain seq x y z
N MET A 1 20.48 -2.13 10.33
CA MET A 1 19.24 -2.45 9.60
C MET A 1 18.12 -1.72 10.32
N LYS A 2 17.61 -0.61 9.76
CA LYS A 2 16.45 0.10 10.31
C LYS A 2 15.26 -0.84 10.16
N LYS A 3 14.77 -1.36 11.29
CA LYS A 3 13.49 -2.08 11.36
C LYS A 3 12.43 -1.12 10.86
N MET A 4 11.55 -1.56 9.96
CA MET A 4 10.30 -0.86 9.63
C MET A 4 9.75 -0.22 10.91
N GLY A 5 9.65 1.10 10.96
CA GLY A 5 8.73 1.72 11.90
C GLY A 5 7.37 1.15 11.53
N ARG A 6 6.78 0.33 12.41
CA ARG A 6 5.54 -0.39 12.11
C ARG A 6 4.43 0.63 11.86
N ILE A 7 4.19 0.99 10.61
CA ILE A 7 2.95 1.62 10.18
C ILE A 7 1.84 0.60 10.54
N PRO A 8 0.86 0.96 11.37
CA PRO A 8 -0.26 0.09 11.69
C PRO A 8 -0.99 -0.33 10.42
N TRP A 9 -1.40 -1.60 10.34
CA TRP A 9 -2.04 -2.14 9.13
C TRP A 9 -3.33 -1.40 8.76
N ASP A 10 -4.04 -0.87 9.75
CA ASP A 10 -5.23 -0.04 9.62
C ASP A 10 -4.97 1.36 9.06
N GLU A 11 -3.73 1.85 9.12
CA GLU A 11 -3.33 3.11 8.50
C GLU A 11 -2.91 2.94 7.03
N ILE A 12 -2.77 1.70 6.55
CA ILE A 12 -2.33 1.39 5.19
C ILE A 12 -3.53 1.37 4.24
N ALA A 13 -3.46 2.20 3.20
CA ALA A 13 -4.43 2.24 2.12
C ALA A 13 -4.01 1.35 0.94
N GLY A 14 -2.70 1.19 0.70
CA GLY A 14 -2.17 0.40 -0.40
C GLY A 14 -0.64 0.27 -0.40
N PHE A 15 -0.14 -0.41 -1.42
CA PHE A 15 1.28 -0.70 -1.61
C PHE A 15 1.65 -0.51 -3.07
N TYR A 16 2.83 0.05 -3.33
CA TYR A 16 3.47 0.00 -4.64
C TYR A 16 4.24 -1.32 -4.77
N VAL A 17 3.87 -2.13 -5.76
CA VAL A 17 4.53 -3.41 -6.05
C VAL A 17 4.87 -3.44 -7.52
N SER A 18 6.16 -3.35 -7.85
CA SER A 18 6.66 -3.42 -9.24
C SER A 18 5.86 -2.51 -10.20
N GLU A 19 5.62 -1.27 -9.79
CA GLU A 19 4.85 -0.23 -10.52
C GLU A 19 3.31 -0.37 -10.51
N GLU A 20 2.76 -1.39 -9.85
CA GLU A 20 1.31 -1.51 -9.61
C GLU A 20 0.94 -0.97 -8.24
N VAL A 21 -0.25 -0.38 -8.12
CA VAL A 21 -0.86 -0.09 -6.81
C VAL A 21 -1.71 -1.27 -6.39
N VAL A 22 -1.43 -1.82 -5.21
CA VAL A 22 -2.08 -3.02 -4.69
C VAL A 22 -2.67 -2.75 -3.32
N CYS A 23 -3.95 -3.07 -3.11
CA CYS A 23 -4.58 -2.89 -1.81
C CYS A 23 -4.18 -3.98 -0.80
N PRO A 24 -4.38 -3.74 0.51
CA PRO A 24 -4.12 -4.72 1.56
C PRO A 24 -4.85 -6.06 1.39
N ASN A 25 -5.95 -6.10 0.63
CA ASN A 25 -6.69 -7.33 0.35
C ASN A 25 -6.13 -8.14 -0.84
N CYS A 26 -5.33 -7.52 -1.70
CA CYS A 26 -4.83 -8.15 -2.93
C CYS A 26 -3.31 -8.42 -2.90
N ILE A 27 -2.60 -7.84 -1.94
CA ILE A 27 -1.17 -8.08 -1.75
C ILE A 27 -0.92 -9.47 -1.15
N THR A 28 0.16 -10.13 -1.57
CA THR A 28 0.58 -11.43 -1.06
C THR A 28 1.60 -11.31 0.07
N GLU A 29 1.77 -12.37 0.87
CA GLU A 29 2.78 -12.39 1.95
C GLU A 29 4.21 -12.19 1.43
N ASP A 30 4.54 -12.79 0.29
CA ASP A 30 5.85 -12.63 -0.36
C ASP A 30 6.08 -11.18 -0.80
N GLU A 31 5.05 -10.49 -1.28
CA GLU A 31 5.15 -9.08 -1.66
C GLU A 31 5.31 -8.19 -0.44
N ILE A 32 4.54 -8.41 0.64
CA ILE A 32 4.68 -7.71 1.92
C ILE A 32 6.12 -7.82 2.45
N ALA A 33 6.74 -8.99 2.32
CA ALA A 33 8.12 -9.20 2.76
C ALA A 33 9.15 -8.37 1.97
N ASN A 34 8.80 -7.91 0.76
CA ASN A 34 9.65 -7.12 -0.12
C ASN A 34 9.29 -5.62 -0.16
N VAL A 35 8.13 -5.22 0.37
CA VAL A 35 7.69 -3.83 0.49
C VAL A 35 8.64 -3.04 1.39
N LYS A 36 9.08 -1.87 0.92
CA LYS A 36 9.82 -0.88 1.72
C LYS A 36 8.84 0.16 2.26
N GLU A 37 9.31 0.96 3.22
CA GLU A 37 8.50 2.03 3.83
C GLU A 37 7.99 3.04 2.77
N ASP A 38 8.83 3.39 1.79
CA ASP A 38 8.47 4.29 0.68
C ASP A 38 7.47 3.68 -0.31
N ASP A 39 7.29 2.35 -0.27
CA ASP A 39 6.33 1.64 -1.11
C ASP A 39 4.94 1.55 -0.44
N VAL A 40 4.76 2.09 0.78
CA VAL A 40 3.49 2.05 1.52
C VAL A 40 2.70 3.33 1.30
N ILE A 41 1.46 3.19 0.83
CA ILE A 41 0.49 4.28 0.73
C ILE A 41 -0.36 4.26 1.99
N THR A 42 -0.35 5.35 2.76
CA THR A 42 -1.15 5.50 3.98
C THR A 42 -2.41 6.31 3.72
N TRP A 43 -3.45 6.14 4.54
CA TRP A 43 -4.66 6.97 4.43
C TRP A 43 -4.37 8.46 4.60
N GLY A 44 -3.44 8.83 5.49
CA GLY A 44 -3.02 10.23 5.64
C GLY A 44 -2.38 10.81 4.38
N ALA A 45 -1.57 10.01 3.67
CA ALA A 45 -1.01 10.43 2.38
C ALA A 45 -2.09 10.66 1.31
N ILE A 46 -3.21 9.93 1.37
CA ILE A 46 -4.35 10.12 0.45
C ILE A 46 -5.13 11.38 0.80
N GLU A 47 -5.35 11.66 2.08
CA GLU A 47 -6.08 12.85 2.52
C GLU A 47 -5.38 14.16 2.11
N ASP A 48 -4.04 14.14 2.09
CA ASP A 48 -3.21 15.28 1.68
C ASP A 48 -2.89 15.30 0.17
N ALA A 49 -3.19 14.23 -0.57
CA ALA A 49 -2.90 14.14 -1.99
C ALA A 49 -4.07 14.61 -2.87
N GLU A 50 -3.76 15.21 -4.02
CA GLU A 50 -4.73 15.47 -5.09
C GLU A 50 -5.00 14.23 -5.97
N GLU A 51 -4.37 13.10 -5.64
CA GLU A 51 -4.41 11.86 -6.43
C GLU A 51 -5.29 10.79 -5.77
N ILE A 52 -5.97 9.99 -6.59
CA ILE A 52 -6.79 8.88 -6.13
C ILE A 52 -6.08 7.57 -6.48
N TYR A 53 -5.79 6.77 -5.46
CA TYR A 53 -5.14 5.46 -5.62
C TYR A 53 -6.19 4.37 -5.77
N PHE A 54 -6.08 3.58 -6.84
CA PHE A 54 -6.92 2.41 -7.07
C PHE A 54 -6.05 1.16 -7.11
N CYS A 55 -6.56 0.07 -6.53
CA CYS A 55 -5.91 -1.23 -6.67
C CYS A 55 -6.05 -1.73 -8.10
N ASP A 56 -4.92 -1.99 -8.76
CA ASP A 56 -4.88 -2.47 -10.15
C ASP A 56 -5.31 -3.94 -10.27
N ARG A 57 -5.22 -4.69 -9.16
CA ARG A 57 -5.51 -6.14 -9.10
C ARG A 57 -6.94 -6.44 -8.68
N GLY A 58 -7.56 -5.54 -7.92
CA GLY A 58 -8.90 -5.69 -7.38
C GLY A 58 -9.96 -5.42 -8.45
N LYS A 59 -10.52 -6.47 -9.08
CA LYS A 59 -11.68 -6.32 -9.98
C LYS A 59 -12.99 -5.92 -9.27
N LYS A 60 -12.98 -5.78 -7.94
CA LYS A 60 -14.10 -5.26 -7.17
C LYS A 60 -13.93 -3.74 -7.05
N ARG A 61 -14.39 -3.02 -8.08
CA ARG A 61 -14.68 -1.59 -7.96
C ARG A 61 -15.65 -1.44 -6.79
N LEU A 62 -15.29 -0.62 -5.79
CA LEU A 62 -16.24 -0.11 -4.80
C LEU A 62 -17.34 0.68 -5.53
#